data_AF-A0A3M1GDY6-F1
#
_entry.id   AF-A0A3M1GDY6-F1
#
_cell.length_a   1.000
_cell.length_b   1.000
_cell.length_c   1.000
_cell.angle_alpha   90.00
_cell.angle_beta   90.00
_cell.angle_gamma   90.00
#
_symmetry.space_group_name_H-M   'P 1'
#
loop_
_entity.id
_entity.type
_entity.pdbx_description
1 polymer ?
#
loop_
_entity_poly.entity_id
_entity_poly.type
_entity_poly.pdbx_seq_one_letter_code
_entity_poly.pdbx_strand_id
1 'polypeptide(L)'
;MMLRPGVTYSVEVSGNANIVSYRIELTQPVGYEVLLSNVSGSDLIARNIYPADNTLNDPDTFQFLVRPTGFSGAVRKVGEATSWSTDRLIWEVGMGQLKNGNAAGAISIQADDFSEITYTPSDLNYSSPSTEVSVVLDSSTGALRQVNAPQALADIVDGTPNDDKYEIRFYSWKDVTGWNGTIYTVMGTPFVTYEISKPANEEISIKKTFTTGTDYYTTHLRYLSAQMTWEMYDWTLNLDAVGNSMRKVITVVTSTGETIGSTKTTVIEEYGRKLENND
;
A
#
# COMPACT_ATOMS: atom_id res chain seq x y z
N MET A 1 -17.61 -16.94 11.37
CA MET A 1 -16.48 -17.87 11.61
C MET A 1 -15.24 -17.03 11.88
N MET A 2 -14.45 -17.33 12.93
CA MET A 2 -13.19 -16.63 13.16
C MET A 2 -12.08 -17.29 12.34
N LEU A 3 -11.45 -16.52 11.45
CA LEU A 3 -10.36 -16.98 10.59
C LEU A 3 -9.03 -16.54 11.21
N ARG A 4 -8.06 -17.46 11.28
CA ARG A 4 -6.67 -17.19 11.65
C ARG A 4 -5.86 -16.75 10.41
N PRO A 5 -4.97 -15.74 10.55
CA PRO A 5 -4.08 -15.33 9.48
C PRO A 5 -3.05 -16.42 9.13
N GLY A 6 -2.60 -16.46 7.87
CA GLY A 6 -1.60 -17.39 7.36
C GLY A 6 -2.12 -18.83 7.14
N VAL A 7 -3.43 -19.06 7.29
CA VAL A 7 -4.07 -20.35 7.06
C VAL A 7 -4.90 -20.26 5.80
N THR A 8 -4.77 -21.26 4.93
CA THR A 8 -5.66 -21.43 3.77
C THR A 8 -6.94 -22.12 4.21
N TYR A 9 -8.07 -21.53 3.85
CA TYR A 9 -9.40 -22.06 4.07
C TYR A 9 -10.01 -22.51 2.76
N SER A 10 -10.93 -23.47 2.85
CA SER A 10 -11.72 -23.94 1.71
C SER A 10 -13.18 -23.65 2.01
N VAL A 11 -13.87 -22.99 1.08
CA VAL A 11 -15.33 -22.88 1.06
C VAL A 11 -15.82 -23.68 -0.11
N GLU A 12 -16.72 -24.62 0.19
CA GLU A 12 -17.44 -25.39 -0.80
C GLU A 12 -18.84 -24.80 -0.92
N VAL A 13 -19.20 -24.35 -2.12
CA VAL A 13 -20.57 -23.97 -2.44
C VAL A 13 -21.22 -25.15 -3.14
N SER A 14 -22.28 -25.66 -2.54
CA SER A 14 -23.13 -26.71 -3.12
C SER A 14 -24.59 -26.31 -2.97
N GLY A 15 -25.43 -26.80 -3.87
CA GLY A 15 -26.85 -26.57 -3.77
C GLY A 15 -27.67 -27.42 -4.71
N ASN A 16 -28.95 -27.57 -4.36
CA ASN A 16 -29.88 -28.39 -5.13
C ASN A 16 -30.35 -27.66 -6.39
N ALA A 17 -31.09 -28.35 -7.26
CA ALA A 17 -31.60 -27.82 -8.52
C ALA A 17 -32.25 -26.43 -8.38
N ASN A 18 -32.07 -25.59 -9.41
CA ASN A 18 -32.60 -24.23 -9.60
C ASN A 18 -31.78 -23.07 -8.99
N ILE A 19 -30.47 -23.25 -8.76
CA ILE A 19 -29.59 -22.10 -8.48
C ILE A 19 -29.14 -21.49 -9.80
N VAL A 20 -29.52 -20.23 -10.03
CA VAL A 20 -29.19 -19.49 -11.27
C VAL A 20 -27.95 -18.61 -11.13
N SER A 21 -27.63 -18.19 -9.90
CA SER A 21 -26.41 -17.47 -9.56
C SER A 21 -26.14 -17.54 -8.05
N TYR A 22 -24.89 -17.33 -7.67
CA TYR A 22 -24.51 -17.07 -6.28
C TYR A 22 -23.39 -16.03 -6.21
N ARG A 23 -23.30 -15.36 -5.06
CA ARG A 23 -22.27 -14.38 -4.74
C ARG A 23 -21.62 -14.77 -3.43
N ILE A 24 -20.29 -14.81 -3.43
CA ILE A 24 -19.50 -14.91 -2.19
C ILE A 24 -19.02 -13.51 -1.85
N GLU A 25 -19.37 -13.04 -0.65
CA GLU A 25 -18.92 -11.76 -0.11
C GLU A 25 -18.08 -12.04 1.14
N LEU A 26 -16.84 -11.56 1.11
CA LEU A 26 -15.90 -11.69 2.21
C LEU A 26 -15.68 -10.31 2.81
N THR A 27 -16.00 -10.14 4.08
CA THR A 27 -15.73 -8.91 4.82
C THR A 27 -14.56 -9.17 5.76
N GLN A 28 -13.40 -8.61 5.44
CA GLN A 28 -12.24 -8.66 6.31
C GLN A 28 -12.21 -7.48 7.30
N PRO A 29 -11.66 -7.67 8.51
CA PRO A 29 -11.23 -6.56 9.34
C PRO A 29 -10.14 -5.73 8.67
N VAL A 30 -10.03 -4.45 9.07
CA VAL A 30 -8.91 -3.57 8.69
C VAL A 30 -7.57 -4.24 9.04
N GLY A 31 -6.59 -4.14 8.14
CA GLY A 31 -5.28 -4.77 8.32
C GLY A 31 -5.18 -6.23 7.88
N TYR A 32 -6.20 -6.75 7.18
CA TYR A 32 -6.18 -8.09 6.58
C TYR A 32 -6.63 -8.07 5.12
N GLU A 33 -6.04 -8.96 4.32
CA GLU A 33 -6.49 -9.27 2.96
C GLU A 33 -6.85 -10.74 2.86
N VAL A 34 -7.82 -11.01 1.99
CA VAL A 34 -8.23 -12.37 1.66
C VAL A 34 -7.89 -12.62 0.21
N LEU A 35 -6.84 -13.40 -0.02
CA LEU A 35 -6.47 -13.82 -1.37
C LEU A 35 -7.30 -15.03 -1.76
N LEU A 36 -7.99 -14.96 -2.89
CA LEU A 36 -8.65 -16.13 -3.48
C LEU A 36 -7.70 -16.82 -4.46
N SER A 37 -7.48 -18.12 -4.27
CA SER A 37 -6.75 -18.95 -5.23
C SER A 37 -7.60 -19.13 -6.49
N ASN A 38 -6.99 -19.12 -7.67
CA ASN A 38 -7.65 -19.43 -8.97
C ASN A 38 -8.66 -18.40 -9.50
N VAL A 39 -8.64 -17.16 -9.01
CA VAL A 39 -9.28 -16.01 -9.67
C VAL A 39 -8.27 -14.90 -9.83
N SER A 40 -8.10 -14.43 -11.07
CA SER A 40 -7.32 -13.24 -11.37
C SER A 40 -8.17 -12.01 -11.06
N GLY A 41 -7.99 -11.39 -9.89
CA GLY A 41 -8.67 -10.15 -9.48
C GLY A 41 -9.08 -10.12 -8.00
N SER A 42 -9.18 -8.91 -7.44
CA SER A 42 -9.56 -8.63 -6.06
C SER A 42 -11.09 -8.72 -5.83
N ASP A 43 -11.43 -9.32 -4.68
CA ASP A 43 -12.62 -9.14 -3.83
C ASP A 43 -14.06 -9.37 -4.34
N LEU A 44 -14.32 -9.69 -5.61
CA LEU A 44 -15.68 -10.04 -6.05
C LEU A 44 -15.71 -11.24 -7.02
N ILE A 45 -16.16 -12.40 -6.53
CA ILE A 45 -16.60 -13.50 -7.39
C ILE A 45 -18.12 -13.49 -7.48
N ALA A 46 -18.65 -12.87 -8.53
CA ALA A 46 -19.99 -13.13 -9.01
C ALA A 46 -19.90 -14.22 -10.10
N ARG A 47 -20.55 -15.37 -9.91
CA ARG A 47 -20.68 -16.40 -10.95
C ARG A 47 -22.12 -16.55 -11.38
N ASN A 48 -22.33 -16.43 -12.69
CA ASN A 48 -23.55 -16.90 -13.35
C ASN A 48 -23.39 -18.38 -13.67
N ILE A 49 -24.41 -19.18 -13.35
CA ILE A 49 -24.40 -20.63 -13.60
C ILE A 49 -25.09 -20.84 -14.96
N TYR A 50 -24.34 -21.33 -15.97
CA TYR A 50 -24.86 -21.60 -17.32
C TYR A 50 -24.92 -23.09 -17.75
N PRO A 51 -25.36 -24.06 -16.93
CA PRO A 51 -25.71 -25.40 -17.39
C PRO A 51 -27.19 -25.47 -17.81
N ALA A 52 -27.52 -26.42 -18.68
CA ALA A 52 -28.87 -26.58 -19.27
C ALA A 52 -29.98 -26.89 -18.26
N ASP A 53 -29.64 -27.22 -17.02
CA ASP A 53 -30.53 -27.65 -15.93
C ASP A 53 -30.45 -26.76 -14.67
N ASN A 54 -29.71 -25.64 -14.69
CA ASN A 54 -29.55 -24.72 -13.55
C ASN A 54 -29.19 -25.43 -12.23
N THR A 55 -28.37 -26.48 -12.30
CA THR A 55 -27.86 -27.23 -11.16
C THR A 55 -26.38 -26.91 -10.95
N LEU A 56 -25.98 -26.81 -9.69
CA LEU A 56 -24.57 -26.84 -9.32
C LEU A 56 -24.17 -28.32 -9.23
N ASN A 57 -24.06 -29.00 -10.38
CA ASN A 57 -23.84 -30.45 -10.43
C ASN A 57 -22.49 -30.89 -9.83
N ASP A 58 -21.51 -29.98 -9.79
CA ASP A 58 -20.27 -30.15 -9.07
C ASP A 58 -20.11 -29.01 -8.04
N PRO A 59 -19.69 -29.30 -6.80
CA PRO A 59 -19.44 -28.27 -5.81
C PRO A 59 -18.32 -27.34 -6.27
N ASP A 60 -18.62 -26.05 -6.34
CA ASP A 60 -17.60 -25.04 -6.61
C ASP A 60 -16.78 -24.86 -5.33
N THR A 61 -15.49 -25.20 -5.41
CA THR A 61 -14.55 -25.08 -4.30
C THR A 61 -13.68 -23.85 -4.47
N PHE A 62 -13.73 -22.96 -3.49
CA PHE A 62 -12.90 -21.78 -3.39
C PHE A 62 -11.88 -21.95 -2.28
N GLN A 63 -10.62 -21.70 -2.59
CA GLN A 63 -9.59 -21.57 -1.58
C GLN A 63 -9.33 -20.10 -1.34
N PHE A 64 -9.24 -19.71 -0.07
CA PHE A 64 -8.85 -18.36 0.30
C PHE A 64 -7.83 -18.37 1.43
N LEU A 65 -6.85 -17.48 1.30
CA LEU A 65 -5.80 -17.25 2.27
C LEU A 65 -6.08 -15.90 2.94
N VAL A 66 -6.39 -15.93 4.23
CA VAL A 66 -6.42 -14.71 5.03
C VAL A 66 -5.00 -14.42 5.47
N ARG A 67 -4.49 -13.23 5.18
CA ARG A 67 -3.20 -12.77 5.71
C ARG A 67 -3.29 -11.31 6.12
N PRO A 68 -2.43 -10.84 7.03
CA PRO A 68 -2.33 -9.41 7.27
C PRO A 68 -1.96 -8.73 5.94
N THR A 69 -2.67 -7.67 5.58
CA THR A 69 -2.21 -6.76 4.53
C THR A 69 -0.88 -6.13 4.96
N GLY A 70 0.04 -5.86 4.02
CA GLY A 70 1.46 -5.60 4.36
C GLY A 70 2.33 -6.85 4.30
N PHE A 71 1.75 -8.05 4.31
CA PHE A 71 2.47 -9.31 4.13
C PHE A 71 2.56 -9.66 2.64
N SER A 72 3.28 -8.83 1.89
CA SER A 72 3.61 -9.16 0.50
C SER A 72 4.27 -10.55 0.40
N GLY A 73 4.93 -11.04 1.46
CA GLY A 73 5.71 -12.28 1.48
C GLY A 73 6.97 -12.17 0.61
N ALA A 74 6.89 -11.35 -0.44
CA ALA A 74 8.01 -10.86 -1.19
C ALA A 74 8.89 -10.01 -0.27
N VAL A 75 10.17 -10.37 -0.28
CA VAL A 75 11.22 -9.53 0.23
C VAL A 75 11.24 -8.24 -0.56
N ARG A 76 10.94 -7.11 0.09
CA ARG A 76 11.18 -5.77 -0.44
C ARG A 76 12.46 -5.21 0.17
N LYS A 77 13.17 -4.37 -0.58
CA LYS A 77 14.30 -3.64 0.00
C LYS A 77 13.78 -2.66 1.04
N VAL A 78 14.64 -2.32 1.99
CA VAL A 78 14.32 -1.28 2.96
C VAL A 78 14.03 0.05 2.26
N GLY A 79 12.94 0.72 2.64
CA GLY A 79 12.56 2.00 2.05
C GLY A 79 12.16 1.88 0.57
N GLU A 80 11.81 0.69 0.11
CA GLU A 80 11.18 0.46 -1.19
C GLU A 80 9.67 0.42 -1.01
N ALA A 81 8.96 1.28 -1.73
CA ALA A 81 7.52 1.39 -1.63
C ALA A 81 6.80 0.68 -2.80
N THR A 82 5.55 0.29 -2.57
CA THR A 82 4.67 -0.20 -3.63
C THR A 82 4.21 0.93 -4.55
N SER A 83 3.78 0.54 -5.74
CA SER A 83 2.81 1.35 -6.50
C SER A 83 1.45 1.27 -5.82
N TRP A 84 0.66 2.32 -5.97
CA TRP A 84 -0.71 2.34 -5.50
C TRP A 84 -1.61 1.43 -6.35
N SER A 85 -2.61 0.85 -5.70
CA SER A 85 -3.75 0.26 -6.39
C SER A 85 -4.89 1.27 -6.46
N THR A 86 -5.75 1.14 -7.46
CA THR A 86 -6.85 2.07 -7.75
C THR A 86 -8.21 1.53 -7.31
N ASP A 87 -8.26 0.27 -6.88
CA ASP A 87 -9.42 -0.34 -6.26
C ASP A 87 -9.50 -0.03 -4.75
N ARG A 88 -8.35 0.17 -4.09
CA ARG A 88 -8.23 0.49 -2.66
C ARG A 88 -7.01 1.39 -2.40
N LEU A 89 -7.10 2.25 -1.38
CA LEU A 89 -5.98 3.08 -0.92
C LEU A 89 -4.97 2.17 -0.18
N ILE A 90 -4.17 1.41 -0.93
CA ILE A 90 -3.11 0.56 -0.39
C ILE A 90 -1.74 1.09 -0.83
N TRP A 91 -0.95 1.46 0.17
CA TRP A 91 0.45 1.81 0.00
C TRP A 91 1.28 1.09 1.06
N GLU A 92 2.43 0.56 0.67
CA GLU A 92 3.34 -0.14 1.56
C GLU A 92 4.77 0.35 1.36
N VAL A 93 5.58 0.32 2.41
CA VAL A 93 7.02 0.52 2.35
C VAL A 93 7.76 -0.57 3.15
N GLY A 94 8.69 -1.25 2.48
CA GLY A 94 9.39 -2.40 3.02
C GLY A 94 10.38 -2.07 4.15
N MET A 95 10.45 -2.95 5.15
CA MET A 95 11.44 -2.90 6.24
C MET A 95 12.69 -3.75 5.97
N GLY A 96 12.83 -4.28 4.75
CA GLY A 96 13.97 -5.10 4.36
C GLY A 96 13.82 -6.57 4.72
N GLN A 97 14.94 -7.20 5.12
CA GLN A 97 15.04 -8.62 5.43
C GLN A 97 15.43 -8.90 6.89
N LEU A 98 14.94 -10.03 7.38
CA LEU A 98 15.38 -10.69 8.60
C LEU A 98 16.71 -11.42 8.38
N LYS A 99 17.37 -11.87 9.46
CA LYS A 99 18.67 -12.58 9.36
C LYS A 99 18.59 -13.89 8.58
N ASN A 100 17.42 -14.52 8.55
CA ASN A 100 17.16 -15.74 7.76
C ASN A 100 16.82 -15.46 6.29
N GLY A 101 16.84 -14.19 5.84
CA GLY A 101 16.53 -13.79 4.47
C GLY A 101 15.04 -13.56 4.19
N ASN A 102 14.13 -13.90 5.12
CA ASN A 102 12.70 -13.63 4.98
C ASN A 102 12.40 -12.14 5.09
N ALA A 103 11.23 -11.71 4.61
CA ALA A 103 10.81 -10.31 4.70
C ALA A 103 10.65 -9.85 6.16
N ALA A 104 11.15 -8.66 6.47
CA ALA A 104 10.92 -7.99 7.74
C ALA A 104 9.57 -7.22 7.77
N GLY A 105 8.64 -7.54 6.87
CA GLY A 105 7.35 -6.86 6.76
C GLY A 105 7.44 -5.48 6.08
N ALA A 106 6.32 -4.77 6.10
CA ALA A 106 6.17 -3.44 5.52
C ALA A 106 5.25 -2.57 6.38
N ILE A 107 5.55 -1.28 6.46
CA ILE A 107 4.63 -0.27 7.01
C ILE A 107 3.62 0.04 5.90
N SER A 108 2.33 0.14 6.23
CA SER A 108 1.28 0.31 5.23
C SER A 108 0.24 1.35 5.63
N ILE A 109 -0.33 2.01 4.63
CA ILE A 109 -1.58 2.80 4.71
C ILE A 109 -2.64 1.98 3.99
N GLN A 110 -3.80 1.85 4.62
CA GLN A 110 -4.90 1.07 4.09
C GLN A 110 -6.21 1.74 4.45
N ALA A 111 -6.83 2.38 3.48
CA ALA A 111 -8.15 2.95 3.64
C ALA A 111 -9.06 2.58 2.46
N ASP A 112 -10.36 2.55 2.74
CA ASP A 112 -11.36 2.44 1.68
C ASP A 112 -11.69 3.82 1.08
N ASP A 113 -11.40 4.91 1.81
CA ASP A 113 -11.57 6.31 1.39
C ASP A 113 -10.61 7.24 2.14
N PHE A 114 -10.44 8.47 1.67
CA PHE A 114 -9.69 9.50 2.37
C PHE A 114 -10.44 9.97 3.61
N SER A 115 -9.77 9.97 4.75
CA SER A 115 -10.29 10.58 5.97
C SER A 115 -9.19 11.33 6.70
N GLU A 116 -9.57 12.14 7.70
CA GLU A 116 -8.58 12.91 8.48
C GLU A 116 -7.52 12.02 9.14
N ILE A 117 -7.84 10.75 9.44
CA ILE A 117 -6.86 9.84 10.05
C ILE A 117 -5.75 9.44 9.08
N THR A 118 -6.04 9.40 7.76
CA THR A 118 -5.11 8.98 6.70
C THR A 118 -3.87 9.87 6.62
N TYR A 119 -3.99 11.10 7.09
CA TYR A 119 -2.92 12.09 7.13
C TYR A 119 -2.24 12.16 8.49
N THR A 120 -2.45 11.15 9.35
CA THR A 120 -1.83 11.01 10.65
C THR A 120 -1.14 9.66 10.77
N PRO A 121 -0.13 9.51 11.65
CA PRO A 121 0.47 8.22 11.96
C PRO A 121 -0.50 7.14 12.45
N SER A 122 -1.71 7.51 12.87
CA SER A 122 -2.71 6.56 13.39
C SER A 122 -3.26 5.62 12.32
N ASP A 123 -3.17 5.97 11.04
CA ASP A 123 -3.58 5.12 9.92
C ASP A 123 -2.46 4.19 9.44
N LEU A 124 -1.25 4.31 10.02
CA LEU A 124 -0.14 3.42 9.70
C LEU A 124 -0.31 2.07 10.40
N ASN A 125 -0.22 1.02 9.60
CA ASN A 125 -0.31 -0.36 10.04
C ASN A 125 1.03 -1.07 9.86
N TYR A 126 1.45 -1.81 10.88
CA TYR A 126 2.61 -2.69 10.81
C TYR A 126 2.39 -3.93 11.67
N SER A 127 2.45 -5.12 11.05
CA SER A 127 2.39 -6.40 11.76
C SER A 127 3.78 -7.03 11.76
N SER A 128 4.40 -7.13 12.94
CA SER A 128 5.73 -7.73 13.06
C SER A 128 5.72 -9.22 12.66
N PRO A 129 6.55 -9.63 11.69
CA PRO A 129 6.62 -11.02 11.25
C PRO A 129 7.53 -11.89 12.14
N SER A 130 8.32 -11.28 13.04
CA SER A 130 9.35 -11.95 13.82
C SER A 130 9.72 -11.15 15.07
N THR A 131 10.16 -11.84 16.12
CA THR A 131 10.74 -11.22 17.33
C THR A 131 12.05 -10.48 17.07
N GLU A 132 12.63 -10.63 15.87
CA GLU A 132 13.78 -9.84 15.41
C GLU A 132 13.43 -8.38 15.11
N VAL A 133 12.14 -8.06 14.97
CA VAL A 133 11.67 -6.69 14.77
C VAL A 133 11.05 -6.16 16.05
N SER A 134 11.49 -4.97 16.46
CA SER A 134 10.90 -4.23 17.57
C SER A 134 10.00 -3.12 17.06
N VAL A 135 8.79 -3.04 17.59
CA VAL A 135 7.78 -2.04 17.22
C VAL A 135 7.52 -1.15 18.43
N VAL A 136 7.59 0.15 18.21
CA VAL A 136 7.28 1.16 19.22
C VAL A 136 6.02 1.88 18.80
N LEU A 137 5.07 1.97 19.73
CA LEU A 137 3.85 2.73 19.57
C LEU A 137 3.92 3.98 20.44
N ASP A 138 3.29 5.06 19.98
CA ASP A 138 3.11 6.24 20.80
C ASP A 138 2.20 5.91 22.00
N SER A 139 2.66 6.22 23.21
CA SER A 139 1.95 5.86 24.44
C SER A 139 0.60 6.56 24.62
N SER A 140 0.39 7.69 23.95
CA SER A 140 -0.81 8.53 24.09
C SER A 140 -1.87 8.20 23.04
N THR A 141 -1.45 7.99 21.79
CA THR A 141 -2.36 7.73 20.66
C THR A 141 -2.46 6.26 20.30
N GLY A 142 -1.47 5.44 20.68
CA GLY A 142 -1.32 4.07 20.19
C GLY A 142 -0.84 3.97 18.74
N ALA A 143 -0.55 5.10 18.09
CA ALA A 143 -0.11 5.16 16.71
C ALA A 143 1.32 4.59 16.55
N LEU A 144 1.66 4.15 15.34
CA LEU A 144 3.00 3.63 15.03
C LEU A 144 4.04 4.75 15.17
N ARG A 145 5.06 4.54 16.02
CA ARG A 145 6.12 5.52 16.27
C ARG A 145 7.45 5.10 15.68
N GLN A 146 7.87 3.85 15.87
CA GLN A 146 9.10 3.33 15.25
C GLN A 146 8.98 1.84 14.92
N VAL A 147 9.70 1.42 13.87
CA VAL A 147 9.91 0.01 13.54
C VAL A 147 11.40 -0.22 13.37
N ASN A 148 11.99 -0.99 14.28
CA ASN A 148 13.40 -1.35 14.25
C ASN A 148 13.57 -2.79 13.73
N ALA A 149 14.03 -2.92 12.49
CA ALA A 149 14.29 -4.19 11.82
C ALA A 149 15.81 -4.39 11.61
N PRO A 150 16.28 -5.62 11.30
CA PRO A 150 17.72 -5.90 11.17
C PRO A 150 18.50 -5.03 10.17
N GLN A 151 17.82 -4.51 9.13
CA GLN A 151 18.47 -3.69 8.10
C GLN A 151 18.36 -2.18 8.36
N ALA A 152 17.36 -1.72 9.12
CA ALA A 152 17.12 -0.30 9.35
C ALA A 152 16.11 -0.03 10.47
N LEU A 153 16.11 1.22 10.91
CA LEU A 153 15.06 1.81 11.72
C LEU A 153 14.19 2.71 10.84
N ALA A 154 12.87 2.55 10.92
CA ALA A 154 11.92 3.55 10.47
C ALA A 154 11.43 4.35 11.69
N ASP A 155 11.58 5.68 11.66
CA ASP A 155 11.05 6.62 12.64
C ASP A 155 9.91 7.42 12.02
N ILE A 156 8.74 7.36 12.67
CA ILE A 156 7.54 8.05 12.22
C ILE A 156 7.45 9.36 13.00
N VAL A 157 7.52 10.47 12.28
CA VAL A 157 7.49 11.81 12.85
C VAL A 157 6.20 12.48 12.40
N ASP A 158 5.28 12.61 13.34
CA ASP A 158 4.14 13.50 13.15
C ASP A 158 4.63 14.95 13.09
N GLY A 159 4.05 15.75 12.20
CA GLY A 159 4.38 17.16 12.06
C GLY A 159 3.89 17.99 13.25
N THR A 160 3.57 19.25 12.99
CA THR A 160 2.80 20.04 13.95
C THR A 160 1.38 19.45 14.04
N PRO A 161 0.75 19.36 15.22
CA PRO A 161 -0.65 18.96 15.30
C PRO A 161 -1.51 19.79 14.33
N ASN A 162 -2.30 19.10 13.49
CA ASN A 162 -3.16 19.65 12.42
C ASN A 162 -2.45 20.10 11.12
N ASP A 163 -1.21 19.69 10.86
CA ASP A 163 -0.54 19.97 9.57
C ASP A 163 -0.95 19.00 8.43
N ASP A 164 -1.90 18.10 8.67
CA ASP A 164 -2.36 17.04 7.75
C ASP A 164 -1.19 16.36 6.99
N LYS A 165 -0.10 16.11 7.72
CA LYS A 165 1.11 15.49 7.19
C LYS A 165 1.94 14.81 8.28
N TYR A 166 2.68 13.79 7.88
CA TYR A 166 3.70 13.15 8.70
C TYR A 166 4.81 12.58 7.82
N GLU A 167 5.92 12.22 8.44
CA GLU A 167 7.08 11.65 7.77
C GLU A 167 7.41 10.25 8.29
N ILE A 168 7.86 9.37 7.39
CA ILE A 168 8.51 8.11 7.71
C ILE A 168 9.97 8.22 7.28
N ARG A 169 10.87 8.27 8.26
CA ARG A 169 12.30 8.47 8.08
C ARG A 169 13.05 7.16 8.27
N PHE A 170 13.76 6.70 7.25
CA PHE A 170 14.54 5.48 7.29
C PHE A 170 16.00 5.76 7.60
N TYR A 171 16.51 5.19 8.68
CA TYR A 171 17.90 5.30 9.13
C TYR A 171 18.63 3.97 9.00
N SER A 172 19.91 4.02 8.64
CA SER A 172 20.74 2.82 8.60
C SER A 172 20.82 2.23 10.01
N TRP A 173 20.92 0.90 10.14
CA TRP A 173 21.13 0.29 11.45
C TRP A 173 22.38 0.84 12.17
N LYS A 174 23.39 1.28 11.41
CA LYS A 174 24.63 1.87 11.95
C LYS A 174 24.42 3.24 12.58
N ASP A 175 23.34 3.91 12.21
CA ASP A 175 22.97 5.23 12.70
C ASP A 175 22.15 5.14 13.99
N VAL A 176 21.67 3.95 14.36
CA VAL A 176 20.94 3.71 15.62
C VAL A 176 21.93 3.64 16.77
N THR A 177 21.84 4.59 17.71
CA THR A 177 22.80 4.75 18.81
C THR A 177 22.41 4.02 20.08
N GLY A 178 21.13 3.69 20.26
CA GLY A 178 20.66 2.95 21.43
C GLY A 178 19.16 3.08 21.68
N TRP A 179 18.74 2.62 22.86
CA TRP A 179 17.37 2.74 23.37
C TRP A 179 17.39 3.64 24.60
N ASN A 180 16.53 4.66 24.64
CA ASN A 180 16.49 5.60 25.78
C ASN A 180 15.41 5.28 26.82
N GLY A 181 14.70 4.16 26.69
CA GLY A 181 13.55 3.80 27.51
C GLY A 181 12.20 3.99 26.82
N THR A 182 12.12 4.86 25.79
CA THR A 182 10.87 5.20 25.09
C THR A 182 10.97 5.01 23.58
N ILE A 183 12.06 5.45 22.97
CA ILE A 183 12.33 5.33 21.53
C ILE A 183 13.80 4.96 21.29
N TYR A 184 14.08 4.42 20.11
CA TYR A 184 15.43 4.28 19.60
C TYR A 184 15.99 5.66 19.24
N THR A 185 17.21 5.92 19.68
CA THR A 185 17.95 7.14 19.36
C THR A 185 18.78 6.93 18.10
N VAL A 186 18.90 7.97 17.28
CA VAL A 186 19.64 7.95 16.02
C VAL A 186 20.68 9.08 15.95
N MET A 187 21.75 8.87 15.17
CA MET A 187 22.66 9.92 14.71
C MET A 187 22.68 9.95 13.18
N GLY A 188 22.98 11.10 12.57
CA GLY A 188 23.03 11.19 11.11
C GLY A 188 21.68 11.53 10.46
N THR A 189 21.57 11.28 9.16
CA THR A 189 20.43 11.70 8.33
C THR A 189 19.71 10.48 7.74
N PRO A 190 18.37 10.54 7.60
CA PRO A 190 17.61 9.40 7.09
C PRO A 190 17.87 9.20 5.60
N PHE A 191 18.39 8.02 5.20
CA PHE A 191 18.76 7.72 3.81
C PHE A 191 17.58 7.76 2.82
N VAL A 192 16.37 7.55 3.32
CA VAL A 192 15.09 7.74 2.61
C VAL A 192 14.09 8.38 3.56
N THR A 193 13.33 9.36 3.07
CA THR A 193 12.18 9.91 3.79
C THR A 193 10.94 9.85 2.90
N TYR A 194 9.82 9.44 3.49
CA TYR A 194 8.50 9.53 2.88
C TYR A 194 7.68 10.55 3.65
N GLU A 195 7.28 11.64 2.99
CA GLU A 195 6.31 12.60 3.52
C GLU A 195 4.94 12.24 2.95
N ILE A 196 3.98 11.99 3.85
CA ILE A 196 2.59 11.74 3.52
C ILE A 196 1.84 13.01 3.87
N SER A 197 1.04 13.55 2.96
CA SER A 197 0.35 14.84 3.15
C SER A 197 -1.00 14.92 2.44
N LYS A 198 -1.85 15.82 2.94
CA LYS A 198 -3.11 16.24 2.33
C LYS A 198 -2.93 17.53 1.53
N PRO A 199 -2.66 17.46 0.21
CA PRO A 199 -2.55 18.67 -0.62
C PRO A 199 -3.90 19.37 -0.83
N ALA A 200 -5.00 18.61 -0.84
CA ALA A 200 -6.37 19.08 -1.00
C ALA A 200 -7.37 18.06 -0.41
N ASN A 201 -8.66 18.41 -0.37
CA ASN A 201 -9.71 17.46 -0.03
C ASN A 201 -9.74 16.31 -1.03
N GLU A 202 -9.97 15.09 -0.54
CA GLU A 202 -10.04 13.87 -1.36
C GLU A 202 -8.74 13.61 -2.16
N GLU A 203 -7.59 14.02 -1.60
CA GLU A 203 -6.28 13.84 -2.23
C GLU A 203 -5.21 13.44 -1.21
N ILE A 204 -4.34 12.51 -1.59
CA ILE A 204 -3.12 12.18 -0.86
C ILE A 204 -1.90 12.39 -1.75
N SER A 205 -0.83 12.91 -1.15
CA SER A 205 0.47 13.03 -1.77
C SER A 205 1.50 12.31 -0.91
N ILE A 206 2.26 11.40 -1.53
CA ILE A 206 3.43 10.76 -0.94
C ILE A 206 4.67 11.25 -1.67
N LYS A 207 5.52 11.98 -0.96
CA LYS A 207 6.80 12.47 -1.47
C LYS A 207 7.95 11.64 -0.89
N LYS A 208 8.73 11.01 -1.77
CA LYS A 208 9.95 10.28 -1.44
C LYS A 208 11.19 11.11 -1.75
N THR A 209 12.02 11.32 -0.74
CA THR A 209 13.34 11.98 -0.85
C THR A 209 14.45 11.02 -0.43
N PHE A 210 15.65 11.21 -0.98
CA PHE A 210 16.87 10.49 -0.61
C PHE A 210 17.87 11.47 0.02
N THR A 211 18.70 11.02 0.98
CA THR A 211 19.74 11.89 1.60
C THR A 211 20.68 12.50 0.57
N THR A 212 21.02 11.75 -0.48
CA THR A 212 21.98 12.16 -1.49
C THR A 212 21.24 12.58 -2.75
N GLY A 213 20.78 13.84 -2.78
CA GLY A 213 20.16 14.43 -3.95
C GLY A 213 19.19 15.54 -3.60
N THR A 214 18.88 16.38 -4.58
CA THR A 214 17.75 17.32 -4.55
C THR A 214 16.50 16.72 -5.20
N ASP A 215 16.68 15.64 -5.95
CA ASP A 215 15.63 14.89 -6.62
C ASP A 215 14.68 14.23 -5.62
N TYR A 216 13.39 14.26 -5.96
CA TYR A 216 12.36 13.57 -5.22
C TYR A 216 11.33 12.97 -6.15
N TYR A 217 10.71 11.89 -5.69
CA TYR A 217 9.62 11.24 -6.40
C TYR A 217 8.32 11.53 -5.67
N THR A 218 7.27 11.88 -6.39
CA THR A 218 5.94 12.02 -5.79
C THR A 218 4.97 11.02 -6.38
N THR A 219 4.16 10.43 -5.51
CA THR A 219 2.92 9.81 -5.92
C THR A 219 1.75 10.66 -5.45
N HIS A 220 0.83 10.93 -6.36
CA HIS A 220 -0.42 11.62 -6.07
C HIS A 220 -1.59 10.68 -6.37
N LEU A 221 -2.55 10.62 -5.46
CA LEU A 221 -3.82 9.95 -5.70
C LEU A 221 -4.94 10.87 -5.27
N ARG A 222 -5.92 11.05 -6.16
CA ARG A 222 -7.04 11.95 -5.97
C ARG A 222 -8.33 11.27 -6.37
N TYR A 223 -9.38 11.43 -5.57
CA TYR A 223 -10.73 11.08 -5.95
C TYR A 223 -11.43 12.30 -6.52
N LEU A 224 -12.04 12.14 -7.70
CA LEU A 224 -12.83 13.17 -8.36
C LEU A 224 -14.31 12.82 -8.19
N SER A 225 -14.88 13.19 -7.04
CA SER A 225 -16.27 12.88 -6.67
C SER A 225 -17.31 13.28 -7.73
N ALA A 226 -17.13 14.42 -8.40
CA ALA A 226 -18.01 14.86 -9.49
C ALA A 226 -18.04 13.93 -10.71
N GLN A 227 -16.98 13.14 -10.91
CA GLN A 227 -16.81 12.21 -12.04
C GLN A 227 -16.82 10.74 -11.60
N MET A 228 -16.82 10.48 -10.29
CA MET A 228 -16.68 9.15 -9.70
C MET A 228 -15.43 8.40 -10.22
N THR A 229 -14.32 9.14 -10.39
CA THR A 229 -13.07 8.63 -10.96
C THR A 229 -11.91 8.80 -9.99
N TRP A 230 -10.97 7.86 -10.04
CA TRP A 230 -9.69 7.97 -9.35
C TRP A 230 -8.62 8.42 -10.35
N GLU A 231 -7.88 9.47 -9.98
CA GLU A 231 -6.69 9.94 -10.69
C GLU A 231 -5.44 9.59 -9.89
N MET A 232 -4.54 8.84 -10.52
CA MET A 232 -3.28 8.42 -9.92
C MET A 232 -2.09 8.82 -10.79
N TYR A 233 -1.11 9.47 -10.16
CA TYR A 233 0.19 9.78 -10.73
C TYR A 233 1.25 9.11 -9.87
N ASP A 234 1.80 7.98 -10.32
CA ASP A 234 2.72 7.19 -9.49
C ASP A 234 4.20 7.50 -9.81
N TRP A 235 4.97 7.77 -8.75
CA TRP A 235 6.42 8.03 -8.74
C TRP A 235 6.91 8.99 -9.82
N THR A 236 6.26 10.14 -9.93
CA THR A 236 6.70 11.25 -10.77
C THR A 236 8.02 11.80 -10.24
N LEU A 237 9.09 11.68 -11.03
CA LEU A 237 10.37 12.32 -10.71
C LEU A 237 10.25 13.83 -10.89
N ASN A 238 10.48 14.56 -9.81
CA ASN A 238 10.58 16.02 -9.82
C ASN A 238 12.04 16.40 -9.65
N LEU A 239 12.61 17.05 -10.67
CA LEU A 239 13.92 17.67 -10.59
C LEU A 239 13.78 19.05 -9.96
N ASP A 240 14.85 19.56 -9.34
CA ASP A 240 14.90 20.93 -8.82
C ASP A 240 14.85 21.98 -9.95
N ALA A 241 14.90 23.27 -9.57
CA ALA A 241 14.57 24.46 -10.37
C ALA A 241 15.33 24.63 -11.71
N VAL A 242 16.22 23.70 -12.09
CA VAL A 242 17.03 23.71 -13.32
C VAL A 242 16.45 22.83 -14.43
N GLY A 243 15.36 22.09 -14.17
CA GLY A 243 14.43 21.68 -15.22
C GLY A 243 14.69 20.34 -15.89
N ASN A 244 13.71 19.44 -15.72
CA ASN A 244 13.05 18.58 -16.71
C ASN A 244 12.44 17.36 -15.98
N SER A 245 11.19 17.47 -15.53
CA SER A 245 10.45 16.33 -14.96
C SER A 245 10.08 15.35 -16.06
N MET A 246 10.53 14.09 -15.98
CA MET A 246 9.94 13.01 -16.77
C MET A 246 9.87 11.71 -15.96
N ARG A 247 8.65 11.29 -15.61
CA ARG A 247 8.03 10.00 -15.97
C ARG A 247 6.63 9.98 -15.34
N LYS A 248 5.60 9.90 -16.17
CA LYS A 248 4.19 9.97 -15.78
C LYS A 248 3.55 8.63 -16.12
N VAL A 249 3.28 7.79 -15.12
CA VAL A 249 2.33 6.69 -15.30
C VAL A 249 0.98 7.21 -14.82
N ILE A 250 0.13 7.65 -15.76
CA ILE A 250 -1.26 7.95 -15.44
C ILE A 250 -2.03 6.64 -15.54
N THR A 251 -2.55 6.18 -14.42
CA THR A 251 -3.63 5.20 -14.46
C THR A 251 -4.91 5.97 -14.13
N VAL A 252 -5.73 6.22 -15.14
CA VAL A 252 -7.09 6.73 -14.93
C VAL A 252 -7.97 5.50 -14.80
N VAL A 253 -8.58 5.32 -13.63
CA VAL A 253 -9.58 4.26 -13.43
C VAL A 253 -10.94 4.92 -13.33
N THR A 254 -11.78 4.59 -14.29
CA THR A 254 -13.17 5.01 -14.35
C THR A 254 -14.03 3.83 -13.91
N SER A 255 -14.65 3.93 -12.74
CA SER A 255 -15.71 3.01 -12.33
C SER A 255 -17.06 3.66 -12.63
N THR A 256 -17.72 3.23 -13.70
CA THR A 256 -19.14 3.58 -13.92
C THR A 256 -20.00 2.55 -13.21
N GLY A 257 -20.86 3.03 -12.31
CA GLY A 257 -21.48 2.30 -11.20
C GLY A 257 -22.34 1.06 -11.45
N GLU A 258 -22.25 0.37 -12.58
CA GLU A 258 -22.97 -0.90 -12.82
C GLU A 258 -22.19 -1.95 -13.62
N THR A 259 -20.91 -1.73 -13.96
CA THR A 259 -20.08 -2.73 -14.64
C THR A 259 -18.65 -2.60 -14.17
N ILE A 260 -18.02 -3.73 -13.81
CA ILE A 260 -16.61 -3.79 -13.38
C ILE A 260 -15.77 -3.03 -14.42
N GLY A 261 -15.20 -1.91 -13.98
CA GLY A 261 -14.62 -0.88 -14.84
C GLY A 261 -13.47 -1.38 -15.69
N SER A 262 -13.30 -0.80 -16.87
CA SER A 262 -12.11 -1.01 -17.68
C SER A 262 -10.95 -0.21 -17.09
N THR A 263 -9.89 -0.87 -16.64
CA THR A 263 -8.62 -0.19 -16.34
C THR A 263 -7.96 0.19 -17.66
N LYS A 264 -7.90 1.49 -17.97
CA LYS A 264 -7.10 1.99 -19.10
C LYS A 264 -5.81 2.60 -18.58
N THR A 265 -4.77 1.78 -18.50
CA THR A 265 -3.41 2.29 -18.30
C THR A 265 -2.96 2.97 -19.59
N THR A 266 -2.81 4.29 -19.59
CA THR A 266 -2.20 5.01 -20.71
C THR A 266 -0.79 5.38 -20.31
N VAL A 267 0.19 4.63 -20.83
CA VAL A 267 1.60 5.03 -20.72
C VAL A 267 1.82 6.15 -21.73
N ILE A 268 2.02 7.38 -21.24
CA ILE A 268 2.45 8.51 -22.08
C ILE A 268 3.96 8.63 -21.89
N GLU A 269 4.73 8.08 -22.83
CA GLU A 269 6.16 8.39 -22.93
C GLU A 269 6.30 9.74 -23.63
N GLU A 270 6.81 10.74 -22.91
CA GLU A 270 7.29 11.97 -23.53
C GLU A 270 8.83 11.88 -23.60
N TYR A 271 9.40 12.03 -24.79
CA TYR A 271 10.84 12.09 -25.01
C TYR A 271 11.24 13.57 -25.15
N GLY A 272 12.06 14.07 -24.23
CA GLY A 272 12.51 15.47 -24.26
C GLY A 272 13.94 15.69 -23.82
N ARG A 273 14.92 15.40 -24.71
CA ARG A 273 15.88 16.42 -25.20
C ARG A 273 16.68 15.90 -26.40
N LYS A 274 16.56 16.57 -27.55
CA LYS A 274 17.67 16.69 -28.50
C LYS A 274 18.73 17.55 -27.80
N LEU A 275 19.91 16.99 -27.56
CA LEU A 275 21.09 17.81 -27.31
C LEU A 275 21.38 18.52 -28.63
N GLU A 276 21.08 19.81 -28.71
CA GLU A 276 21.71 20.65 -29.72
C GLU A 276 23.19 20.75 -29.34
N ASN A 277 24.04 20.24 -30.24
CA ASN A 277 25.48 20.41 -30.19
C ASN A 277 25.78 21.91 -30.18
N ASN A 278 26.43 22.39 -29.13
CA ASN A 278 27.19 23.64 -29.20
C ASN A 278 28.66 23.26 -29.37
N ASP A 279 29.15 23.45 -30.59
CA ASP A 279 30.55 23.72 -30.90
C ASP A 279 31.02 25.02 -30.21
#